data_AF-A0A1I3YGQ7-F1
#
_entry.id   AF-A0A1I3YGQ7-F1
#
_cell.length_a   1.000
_cell.length_b   1.000
_cell.length_c   1.000
_cell.angle_alpha   90.00
_cell.angle_beta   90.00
_cell.angle_gamma   90.00
#
_symmetry.space_group_name_H-M   'P 1'
#
loop_
_entity.id
_entity.type
_entity.pdbx_description
1 polymer ?
#
loop_
_entity_poly.entity_id
_entity_poly.type
_entity_poly.pdbx_seq_one_letter_code
_entity_poly.pdbx_strand_id
1 'polypeptide(L)' 'MKGVEWMTMKSKPTIKIIATGGTIVGAGSSNITTTGYKPGAVTIEELLEGTPNLNDFSNIEVEQLFNIEYDNGTFIEAE' A
#
# COMPACT_ATOMS: atom_id res chain seq x y z
N MET A 1 -5.85 7.78 48.54
CA MET A 1 -4.76 7.10 47.83
C MET A 1 -5.24 6.81 46.42
N LYS A 2 -4.50 7.25 45.41
CA LYS A 2 -4.93 7.23 44.00
C LYS A 2 -5.00 5.80 43.47
N GLY A 3 -6.11 5.47 42.80
CA GLY A 3 -6.30 4.20 42.13
C GLY A 3 -5.24 4.00 41.05
N VAL A 4 -4.72 2.78 40.97
CA VAL A 4 -3.79 2.33 39.93
C VAL A 4 -4.55 2.25 38.60
N GLU A 5 -4.30 3.19 37.71
CA GLU A 5 -4.63 3.03 36.29
C GLU A 5 -3.65 2.03 35.68
N TRP A 6 -4.17 0.87 35.28
CA TRP A 6 -3.44 -0.10 34.46
C TRP A 6 -3.48 0.38 33.02
N MET A 7 -2.43 1.09 32.61
CA MET A 7 -2.23 1.43 31.21
C MET A 7 -1.71 0.18 30.49
N THR A 8 -2.61 -0.65 29.96
CA THR A 8 -2.21 -1.68 28.98
C THR A 8 -1.79 -0.95 27.71
N MET A 9 -0.51 -0.60 27.59
CA MET A 9 0.05 -0.18 26.31
C MET A 9 0.05 -1.40 25.39
N LYS A 10 -1.07 -1.62 24.70
CA LYS A 10 -1.17 -2.62 23.65
C LYS A 10 -0.22 -2.18 22.54
N SER A 11 0.86 -2.93 22.33
CA SER A 11 1.78 -2.64 21.24
C SER A 11 1.03 -2.69 19.91
N LYS A 12 1.32 -1.72 19.03
CA LYS A 12 0.77 -1.72 17.68
C LYS A 12 1.25 -2.99 16.95
N PRO A 13 0.38 -3.69 16.22
CA PRO A 13 0.81 -4.81 15.39
C PRO A 13 1.76 -4.31 14.30
N THR A 14 2.75 -5.13 13.94
CA THR A 14 3.59 -4.89 12.76
C THR A 14 2.92 -5.53 11.55
N ILE A 15 2.74 -4.76 10.48
CA ILE A 15 2.19 -5.20 9.20
C ILE A 15 3.25 -4.98 8.14
N LYS A 16 3.59 -6.05 7.41
CA LYS A 16 4.47 -5.97 6.25
C LYS A 16 3.66 -5.97 4.96
N ILE A 17 3.83 -4.92 4.16
CA ILE A 17 3.24 -4.75 2.84
C ILE A 17 4.28 -5.20 1.82
N ILE A 18 3.94 -6.25 1.07
CA ILE A 18 4.73 -6.74 -0.04
C ILE A 18 4.04 -6.29 -1.34
N ALA A 19 4.62 -5.32 -2.02
CA ALA A 19 4.05 -4.76 -3.23
C ALA A 19 4.49 -5.56 -4.46
N THR A 20 3.50 -5.90 -5.29
CA THR A 20 3.67 -6.76 -6.48
C THR A 20 3.15 -6.12 -7.77
N GLY A 21 2.74 -4.84 -7.75
CA GLY A 21 2.20 -4.14 -8.93
C GLY A 21 0.66 -4.14 -9.03
N GLY A 22 0.16 -4.16 -10.27
CA GLY A 22 -1.27 -4.17 -10.61
C GLY A 22 -1.93 -2.78 -10.63
N THR A 23 -3.26 -2.77 -10.72
CA THR A 23 -4.08 -1.54 -10.84
C THR A 23 -3.98 -0.60 -9.65
N ILE A 24 -3.71 -1.11 -8.44
CA ILE A 24 -3.67 -0.32 -7.21
C ILE A 24 -2.58 0.76 -7.24
N VAL A 25 -1.49 0.49 -7.95
CA VAL A 25 -0.39 1.41 -8.23
C VAL A 25 -0.42 1.90 -9.67
N GLY A 26 -1.58 1.81 -10.33
CA GLY A 26 -1.78 2.28 -11.69
C GLY A 26 -2.10 3.77 -11.75
N ALA A 27 -1.65 4.44 -12.81
CA ALA A 27 -1.94 5.85 -13.05
C ALA A 27 -2.64 6.05 -14.40
N GLY A 28 -3.72 6.82 -14.40
CA GLY A 28 -4.42 7.27 -15.59
C GLY A 28 -4.24 8.77 -15.80
N SER A 29 -4.59 9.26 -17.00
CA SER A 29 -4.46 10.69 -17.33
C SER A 29 -5.36 11.62 -16.49
N SER A 30 -6.37 11.07 -15.80
CA SER A 30 -7.29 11.81 -14.93
C SER A 30 -7.89 10.92 -13.85
N ASN A 31 -8.57 11.52 -12.87
CA ASN A 31 -9.27 10.81 -11.80
C ASN A 31 -10.53 10.02 -12.23
N ILE A 32 -11.01 10.24 -13.46
CA ILE A 32 -12.14 9.49 -14.04
C ILE A 32 -11.68 8.39 -15.02
N THR A 33 -10.37 8.24 -15.21
CA THR A 33 -9.80 7.21 -16.07
C THR A 33 -9.95 5.85 -15.40
N THR A 34 -10.94 5.06 -15.85
CA THR A 34 -11.23 3.72 -15.34
C THR A 34 -10.68 2.60 -16.22
N THR A 35 -10.23 2.92 -17.44
CA THR A 35 -9.60 2.01 -18.41
C THR A 35 -8.41 2.70 -19.06
N GLY A 36 -7.46 1.93 -19.61
CA GLY A 36 -6.27 2.48 -20.26
C GLY A 36 -5.33 3.23 -19.32
N TYR A 37 -5.38 2.93 -18.02
CA TYR A 37 -4.36 3.35 -17.07
C TYR A 37 -3.08 2.54 -17.30
N LYS A 38 -1.93 3.10 -16.92
CA LYS A 38 -0.65 2.38 -16.87
C LYS A 38 -0.56 1.67 -15.51
N PRO A 39 -0.57 0.33 -15.44
CA PRO A 39 -0.35 -0.37 -14.17
C PRO A 39 1.07 -0.13 -13.65
N GLY A 40 1.27 -0.20 -12.33
CA GLY A 40 2.63 -0.08 -11.78
C GLY A 40 3.31 1.27 -12.01
N ALA A 41 2.55 2.32 -12.31
CA ALA A 41 3.08 3.64 -12.69
C ALA A 41 3.55 4.49 -11.51
N VAL A 42 3.12 4.16 -10.28
CA VAL A 42 3.57 4.82 -9.04
C VAL A 42 4.20 3.78 -8.11
N THR A 43 5.12 4.20 -7.24
CA THR A 43 5.69 3.30 -6.24
C THR A 43 4.73 3.07 -5.08
N ILE A 44 4.96 2.01 -4.30
CA ILE A 44 4.19 1.75 -3.10
C ILE A 44 4.36 2.86 -2.05
N GLU A 45 5.53 3.48 -1.98
CA GLU A 45 5.78 4.63 -1.10
C GLU A 45 4.91 5.82 -1.50
N GLU A 46 4.87 6.17 -2.78
CA GLU A 46 4.01 7.24 -3.32
C GLU A 46 2.52 6.96 -3.06
N LEU A 47 2.08 5.70 -3.18
CA LEU A 47 0.72 5.31 -2.84
C LEU A 47 0.41 5.54 -1.35
N LEU A 48 1.37 5.23 -0.47
CA LEU A 48 1.19 5.34 0.98
C LEU A 48 1.18 6.79 1.47
N GLU A 49 1.77 7.73 0.74
CA GLU A 49 1.62 9.17 1.01
C GLU A 49 0.14 9.62 1.00
N GLY A 50 -0.70 8.96 0.20
CA GLY A 50 -2.15 9.17 0.18
C GLY A 50 -2.89 8.63 1.40
N THR A 51 -2.24 7.84 2.26
CA THR A 51 -2.82 7.17 3.44
C THR A 51 -2.00 7.37 4.72
N PRO A 52 -1.76 8.62 5.16
CA PRO A 52 -0.80 8.93 6.22
C PRO A 52 -1.15 8.34 7.60
N ASN A 53 -2.41 8.02 7.86
CA ASN A 53 -2.88 7.58 9.17
C ASN A 53 -2.66 6.08 9.44
N LEU A 54 -2.07 5.31 8.52
CA LEU A 54 -1.83 3.87 8.72
C LEU A 54 -0.92 3.59 9.93
N ASN A 55 0.01 4.51 10.22
CA ASN A 55 0.90 4.42 11.37
C ASN A 55 0.18 4.61 12.71
N ASP A 56 -1.06 5.13 12.72
CA ASP A 56 -1.86 5.26 13.95
C ASP A 56 -2.34 3.90 14.46
N PHE A 57 -2.53 2.94 13.56
CA PHE A 57 -3.09 1.61 13.86
C PHE A 57 -2.03 0.52 13.97
N SER A 58 -0.93 0.64 13.24
CA SER A 58 0.08 -0.42 13.08
C SER A 58 1.47 0.16 12.78
N ASN A 59 2.53 -0.62 13.03
CA ASN A 59 3.85 -0.32 12.47
C ASN A 59 3.90 -0.89 11.04
N ILE A 60 3.99 -0.04 10.03
CA ILE A 60 4.01 -0.47 8.63
C ILE A 60 5.46 -0.65 8.15
N GLU A 61 5.76 -1.82 7.61
CA GLU A 61 6.99 -2.11 6.88
C GLU A 61 6.64 -2.38 5.41
N VAL A 62 7.40 -1.84 4.48
CA VAL A 62 7.07 -1.88 3.04
C VAL A 62 8.25 -2.43 2.26
N GLU A 63 7.96 -3.31 1.32
CA GLU A 63 8.93 -3.87 0.38
C GLU A 63 8.30 -4.04 -1.00
N GLN A 64 8.90 -3.42 -2.01
CA GLN A 64 8.56 -3.66 -3.42
C GLN A 64 9.33 -4.88 -3.92
N LEU A 65 8.63 -5.94 -4.31
CA LEU A 65 9.26 -7.15 -4.87
C LEU A 65 9.18 -7.22 -6.39
N PHE A 66 8.01 -6.90 -6.94
CA PHE A 66 7.73 -7.00 -8.38
C PHE A 66 6.75 -5.90 -8.79
N ASN A 67 6.61 -5.66 -10.08
CA ASN A 67 5.65 -4.75 -10.64
C ASN A 67 4.78 -5.45 -11.70
N ILE A 68 4.11 -6.53 -11.32
CA ILE A 68 3.41 -7.41 -12.25
C ILE A 68 2.02 -6.87 -12.58
N GLU A 69 1.65 -6.92 -13.85
CA GLU A 69 0.28 -6.79 -14.32
C GLU A 69 -0.22 -8.09 -14.97
N TYR A 70 -1.54 -8.28 -14.95
CA TYR A 70 -2.19 -9.37 -15.68
C TYR A 70 -2.77 -8.80 -16.97
N ASP A 71 -2.17 -9.15 -18.10
CA ASP A 71 -2.65 -8.79 -19.43
C ASP A 71 -2.94 -10.04 -20.25
N ASN A 72 -4.16 -10.11 -20.81
CA ASN A 72 -4.62 -11.13 -21.75
C ASN A 72 -4.27 -12.60 -21.40
N GLY A 73 -4.30 -12.98 -20.12
CA GLY A 73 -3.98 -14.35 -19.69
C GLY A 73 -2.55 -14.57 -19.20
N THR A 74 -1.72 -13.53 -19.23
CA THR A 74 -0.30 -13.60 -18.88
C THR A 74 0.07 -12.59 -17.81
N PHE A 75 0.98 -12.99 -16.92
CA PHE A 75 1.63 -12.09 -15.96
C PHE A 75 2.86 -11.49 -16.62
N ILE A 76 2.90 -10.17 -16.71
CA ILE A 76 4.02 -9.43 -17.32
C ILE A 76 4.49 -8.35 -16.35
N GLU A 77 5.78 -8.03 -16.42
CA GLU A 77 6.34 -6.98 -15.59
C GLU A 77 6.09 -5.62 -16.23
N ALA A 78 5.44 -4.73 -15.46
CA ALA A 78 5.13 -3.38 -15.86
C ALA A 78 6.41 -2.52 -15.83
N GLU A 79 6.66 -1.86 -16.97
CA GLU A 79 7.75 -0.89 -17.14
C GLU A 79 7.48 0.44 -16.43
#